data_AF-A0A9P5Q3P4-F1
#
_entry.id   AF-A0A9P5Q3P4-F1
#
_cell.length_a   1.000
_cell.length_b   1.000
_cell.length_c   1.000
_cell.angle_alpha   90.00
_cell.angle_beta   90.00
_cell.angle_gamma   90.00
#
_symmetry.space_group_name_H-M   'P 1'
#
loop_
_entity.id
_entity.type
_entity.pdbx_description
1 polymer ?
#
loop_
_entity_poly.entity_id
_entity_poly.type
_entity_poly.pdbx_seq_one_letter_code
_entity_poly.pdbx_strand_id
1 'polypeptide(L)'
;MMSSNFEAALAKITDNVYLEPHPTGRSKCMANFSFEAGTVILSTSSFVDALLPSVKGHRCDNCHRLHGSLKRCTGCASFFYCDQTCQNIHWRSGHRKICKLYSAYTSFQLLDLDEHKKMDAILLSNLVAHISSVDTDERNETSPLPTFQSLLSGPAQVTAPPICLKHAYSQRFLDGLYSRFENNNFTIHSHFKTYAHGIFPLASRLFNHSCMPNAAAKFVIRANERVKMEIIALRTIAKGDEICLPYLDPALFQTRTTIFELTYGFKCTCSSCKVLQKLGTLPEPPKKPAELMSVCKRLKELVRTMGTSPFLTGNDSTSTFPRELACVLHESFMAALSEKFSEASHEGQYEVALETSSTLVSLYQLIYPPNYPQIGLHMLERAKTCWNHIVRSDSTESSAALAEELSRSLASAQEIITVIGPEGDSSDGPMNEVQTLLEVLKGS
;
A
#
# COMPACT_ATOMS: atom_id res chain seq x y z
N MET A 1 30.20 9.48 -1.68
CA MET A 1 30.34 9.32 -0.22
C MET A 1 28.95 9.39 0.38
N MET A 2 28.56 8.43 1.22
CA MET A 2 27.28 8.50 1.93
C MET A 2 27.32 9.73 2.85
N SER A 3 26.22 10.46 3.00
CA SER A 3 26.19 11.56 3.95
C SER A 3 26.27 10.98 5.37
N SER A 4 27.06 11.59 6.25
CA SER A 4 27.20 11.23 7.67
C SER A 4 25.84 11.02 8.36
N ASN A 5 24.81 11.74 7.91
CA ASN A 5 23.47 11.71 8.47
C ASN A 5 22.66 10.48 8.04
N PHE A 6 22.90 9.98 6.82
CA PHE A 6 22.32 8.71 6.39
C PHE A 6 22.91 7.57 7.22
N GLU A 7 24.22 7.57 7.44
CA GLU A 7 24.88 6.56 8.28
C GLU A 7 24.39 6.62 9.74
N ALA A 8 24.15 7.81 10.30
CA ALA A 8 23.57 7.95 11.64
C ALA A 8 22.09 7.52 11.74
N ALA A 9 21.27 7.79 10.71
CA ALA A 9 19.89 7.30 10.64
C ALA A 9 19.85 5.79 10.43
N LEU A 10 20.74 5.25 9.59
CA LEU A 10 20.96 3.82 9.41
C LEU A 10 21.39 3.21 10.75
N ALA A 11 22.34 3.82 11.46
CA ALA A 11 22.87 3.36 12.75
C ALA A 11 21.81 3.16 13.86
N LYS A 12 20.68 3.89 13.78
CA LYS A 12 19.54 3.70 14.70
C LYS A 12 18.62 2.52 14.32
N ILE A 13 18.71 2.03 13.08
CA ILE A 13 17.96 0.90 12.53
C ILE A 13 18.86 -0.34 12.42
N THR A 14 20.19 -0.15 12.41
CA THR A 14 21.21 -1.14 12.02
C THR A 14 21.32 -2.36 12.90
N ASP A 15 20.74 -2.34 14.10
CA ASP A 15 20.69 -3.56 14.90
C ASP A 15 19.92 -4.64 14.11
N ASN A 16 18.83 -4.26 13.45
CA ASN A 16 17.91 -5.22 12.83
C ASN A 16 18.18 -5.47 11.33
N VAL A 17 18.76 -4.50 10.61
CA VAL A 17 18.99 -4.58 9.16
C VAL A 17 20.33 -3.98 8.77
N TYR A 18 20.87 -4.36 7.61
CA TYR A 18 22.09 -3.77 7.06
C TYR A 18 21.97 -3.55 5.55
N LEU A 19 22.86 -2.75 4.96
CA LEU A 19 22.83 -2.48 3.52
C LEU A 19 23.97 -3.19 2.78
N GLU A 20 23.64 -3.84 1.67
CA GLU A 20 24.61 -4.37 0.71
C GLU A 20 24.51 -3.62 -0.64
N PRO A 21 25.60 -3.50 -1.42
CA PRO A 21 25.51 -2.98 -2.78
C PRO A 21 24.57 -3.84 -3.66
N HIS A 22 23.69 -3.19 -4.44
CA HIS A 22 22.88 -3.89 -5.43
C HIS A 22 23.62 -3.89 -6.79
N PRO A 23 23.66 -5.00 -7.56
CA PRO A 23 24.34 -5.05 -8.86
C PRO A 23 23.88 -4.00 -9.89
N THR A 24 22.57 -3.75 -9.98
CA THR A 24 21.95 -2.80 -10.92
C THR A 24 21.19 -1.64 -10.26
N GLY A 25 20.82 -1.75 -8.99
CA GLY A 25 20.16 -0.70 -8.20
C GLY A 25 21.16 0.03 -7.31
N ARG A 26 20.66 0.69 -6.26
CA ARG A 26 21.52 1.35 -5.26
C ARG A 26 22.07 0.35 -4.25
N SER A 27 21.28 0.01 -3.24
CA SER A 27 21.64 -0.96 -2.20
C SER A 27 20.44 -1.83 -1.88
N LYS A 28 20.71 -2.99 -1.28
CA LYS A 28 19.73 -3.96 -0.78
C LYS A 28 19.64 -3.84 0.73
N CYS A 29 18.43 -3.76 1.28
CA CYS A 29 18.21 -3.87 2.73
C CYS A 29 18.12 -5.34 3.11
N MET A 30 19.08 -5.79 3.91
CA MET A 30 19.26 -7.17 4.30
C MET A 30 18.89 -7.33 5.78
N ALA A 31 18.26 -8.44 6.11
CA ALA A 31 17.93 -8.77 7.50
C ALA A 31 19.19 -9.14 8.30
N ASN A 32 19.46 -8.45 9.41
CA ASN A 32 20.58 -8.78 10.30
C ASN A 32 20.24 -9.90 11.30
N PHE A 33 18.94 -10.12 11.53
CA PHE A 33 18.36 -11.18 12.35
C PHE A 33 17.16 -11.82 11.65
N SER A 34 16.67 -12.95 12.17
CA SER A 34 15.41 -13.53 11.70
C SER A 34 14.23 -12.69 12.17
N PHE A 35 13.30 -12.37 11.28
CA PHE A 35 12.02 -11.75 11.63
C PHE A 35 10.91 -12.76 11.47
N GLU A 36 10.01 -12.87 12.45
CA GLU A 36 8.77 -13.63 12.30
C GLU A 36 7.68 -12.79 11.65
N ALA A 37 6.68 -13.47 11.06
CA ALA A 37 5.52 -12.80 10.49
C ALA A 37 4.86 -11.85 11.52
N GLY A 38 4.56 -10.62 11.10
CA GLY A 38 3.97 -9.57 11.91
C GLY A 38 4.97 -8.72 12.70
N THR A 39 6.26 -9.06 12.67
CA THR A 39 7.29 -8.23 13.32
C THR A 39 7.43 -6.89 12.60
N VAL A 40 7.45 -5.79 13.35
CA VAL A 40 7.76 -4.45 12.83
C VAL A 40 9.27 -4.35 12.60
N ILE A 41 9.65 -4.19 11.34
CA ILE A 41 11.05 -4.06 10.88
C ILE A 41 11.50 -2.60 10.99
N LEU A 42 10.64 -1.66 10.59
CA LEU A 42 10.90 -0.22 10.63
C LEU A 42 9.65 0.52 11.06
N SER A 43 9.79 1.53 11.92
CA SER A 43 8.76 2.53 12.20
C SER A 43 9.33 3.92 11.95
N THR A 44 8.69 4.70 11.07
CA THR A 44 9.16 6.05 10.70
C THR A 44 7.98 7.01 10.51
N SER A 45 8.13 8.25 10.99
CA SER A 45 7.16 9.31 10.72
C SER A 45 7.29 9.85 9.29
N SER A 46 6.19 10.42 8.77
CA SER A 46 6.20 11.17 7.52
C SER A 46 7.15 12.38 7.60
N PHE A 47 7.94 12.57 6.54
CA PHE A 47 8.74 13.78 6.41
C PHE A 47 7.84 14.98 6.08
N VAL A 48 6.99 14.80 5.07
CA VAL A 48 5.83 15.65 4.78
C VAL A 48 4.74 14.79 4.17
N ASP A 49 3.51 15.26 4.29
CA ASP A 49 2.32 14.59 3.79
C ASP A 49 1.24 15.60 3.39
N ALA A 50 0.25 15.13 2.64
CA ALA A 50 -0.90 15.91 2.22
C ALA A 50 -2.13 15.01 2.04
N LEU A 51 -3.24 15.41 2.68
CA LEU A 51 -4.54 14.78 2.49
C LEU A 51 -5.04 14.95 1.04
N LEU A 52 -5.71 13.93 0.53
CA LEU A 52 -6.47 14.03 -0.72
C LEU A 52 -7.61 15.07 -0.57
N PRO A 53 -8.00 15.76 -1.66
CA PRO A 53 -9.09 16.74 -1.63
C PRO A 53 -10.40 16.14 -1.13
N SER A 54 -10.68 14.88 -1.48
CA SER A 54 -11.92 14.16 -1.12
C SER A 54 -12.12 13.97 0.39
N VAL A 55 -11.05 14.03 1.20
CA VAL A 55 -11.12 13.82 2.65
C VAL A 55 -10.84 15.09 3.47
N LYS A 56 -10.65 16.23 2.79
CA LYS A 56 -10.51 17.54 3.46
C LYS A 56 -11.77 17.84 4.27
N GLY A 57 -11.57 18.42 5.46
CA GLY A 57 -12.65 18.71 6.40
C GLY A 57 -13.22 17.49 7.14
N HIS A 58 -12.80 16.27 6.80
CA HIS A 58 -13.17 15.03 7.49
C HIS A 58 -12.00 14.46 8.31
N ARG A 59 -10.76 14.67 7.84
CA ARG A 59 -9.53 14.25 8.51
C ARG A 59 -8.72 15.46 8.97
N CYS A 60 -8.02 15.31 10.10
CA CYS A 60 -7.10 16.33 10.57
C CYS A 60 -5.87 16.45 9.67
N ASP A 61 -5.50 17.67 9.28
CA ASP A 61 -4.32 17.94 8.45
C ASP A 61 -2.97 17.73 9.13
N ASN A 62 -2.94 17.48 10.44
CA ASN A 62 -1.72 17.15 11.18
C ASN A 62 -1.61 15.65 11.46
N CYS A 63 -2.62 15.08 12.12
CA CYS A 63 -2.58 13.70 12.60
C CYS A 63 -3.38 12.71 11.75
N HIS A 64 -4.11 13.19 10.74
CA HIS A 64 -4.89 12.43 9.76
C HIS A 64 -6.07 11.64 10.30
N ARG A 65 -6.27 11.61 11.63
CA ARG A 65 -7.42 10.97 12.28
C ARG A 65 -8.74 11.47 11.70
N LEU A 66 -9.63 10.53 11.40
CA LEU A 66 -11.02 10.84 11.07
C LEU A 66 -11.72 11.41 12.31
N HIS A 67 -12.38 12.56 12.17
CA HIS A 67 -12.98 13.24 13.31
C HIS A 67 -14.28 13.93 12.92
N GLY A 68 -15.35 13.72 13.70
CA GLY A 68 -16.69 14.25 13.41
C GLY A 68 -16.84 15.77 13.55
N SER A 69 -15.88 16.44 14.18
CA SER A 69 -15.89 17.91 14.33
C SER A 69 -14.47 18.48 14.30
N LEU A 70 -14.08 19.12 13.21
CA LEU A 70 -12.74 19.70 13.06
C LEU A 70 -12.78 21.24 13.14
N LYS A 71 -11.73 21.80 13.73
CA LYS A 71 -11.48 23.24 13.80
C LYS A 71 -10.77 23.68 12.53
N ARG A 72 -11.41 24.57 11.76
CA ARG A 72 -10.83 25.17 10.56
C ARG A 72 -9.82 26.25 10.93
N CYS A 73 -8.69 26.29 10.22
CA CYS A 73 -7.70 27.35 10.33
C CYS A 73 -8.33 28.71 9.97
N THR A 74 -8.30 29.67 10.89
CA THR A 74 -8.90 30.99 10.70
C THR A 74 -8.17 31.85 9.68
N GLY A 75 -6.89 31.56 9.41
CA GLY A 75 -6.08 32.32 8.45
C GLY A 75 -6.35 31.96 6.99
N CYS A 76 -6.35 30.67 6.66
CA CYS A 76 -6.48 30.20 5.27
C CYS A 76 -7.84 29.59 4.93
N ALA A 77 -8.61 29.17 5.94
CA ALA A 77 -9.82 28.38 5.78
C ALA A 77 -9.69 27.02 5.05
N SER A 78 -8.47 26.59 4.67
CA SER A 78 -8.24 25.37 3.86
C SER A 78 -7.71 24.15 4.63
N PHE A 79 -7.31 24.34 5.90
CA PHE A 79 -6.76 23.27 6.76
C PHE A 79 -7.62 23.12 8.02
N PHE A 80 -7.72 21.88 8.53
CA PHE A 80 -8.64 21.45 9.56
C PHE A 80 -7.91 20.61 10.63
N TYR A 81 -8.23 20.83 11.90
CA TYR A 81 -7.52 20.21 13.02
C TYR A 81 -8.46 19.68 14.10
N CYS A 82 -8.09 18.57 14.74
CA CYS A 82 -8.83 18.07 15.91
C CYS A 82 -8.85 19.11 17.03
N ASP A 83 -7.70 19.73 17.29
CA ASP A 83 -7.51 20.68 18.37
C ASP A 83 -6.36 21.67 18.08
N GLN A 84 -6.08 22.54 19.07
CA GLN A 84 -5.01 23.53 18.99
C GLN A 84 -3.61 22.89 18.96
N THR A 85 -3.45 21.69 19.55
CA THR A 85 -2.18 20.95 19.57
C THR A 85 -1.80 20.55 18.15
N CYS A 86 -2.71 19.88 17.44
CA CYS A 86 -2.53 19.53 16.02
C CYS A 86 -2.27 20.77 15.15
N GLN A 87 -3.02 21.85 15.35
CA GLN A 87 -2.78 23.10 14.62
C GLN A 87 -1.37 23.66 14.86
N ASN A 88 -0.90 23.67 16.12
CA ASN A 88 0.41 24.20 16.48
C ASN A 88 1.57 23.37 15.91
N ILE A 89 1.44 22.03 15.93
CA ILE A 89 2.43 21.12 15.33
C ILE A 89 2.52 21.39 13.82
N HIS A 90 1.38 21.38 13.12
CA HIS A 90 1.37 21.63 11.69
C HIS A 90 1.87 23.05 11.33
N TRP A 91 1.47 24.07 12.11
CA TRP A 91 1.93 25.46 11.97
C TRP A 91 3.45 25.59 11.97
N ARG A 92 4.12 25.01 12.98
CA ARG A 92 5.59 25.01 13.10
C ARG A 92 6.26 24.25 11.96
N SER A 93 5.62 23.17 11.52
CA SER A 93 6.20 22.26 10.53
C SER A 93 6.13 22.74 9.08
N GLY A 94 5.55 23.90 8.80
CA GLY A 94 5.55 24.47 7.45
C GLY A 94 4.31 25.29 7.13
N HIS A 95 3.16 24.98 7.74
CA HIS A 95 1.90 25.63 7.38
C HIS A 95 1.95 27.15 7.53
N ARG A 96 2.68 27.69 8.52
CA ARG A 96 2.88 29.15 8.70
C ARG A 96 3.42 29.87 7.46
N LYS A 97 4.22 29.18 6.65
CA LYS A 97 4.84 29.73 5.43
C LYS A 97 3.84 29.84 4.28
N ILE A 98 2.87 28.92 4.20
CA ILE A 98 1.92 28.82 3.09
C ILE A 98 0.53 29.32 3.43
N CYS A 99 0.18 29.43 4.72
CA CYS A 99 -1.19 29.68 5.18
C CYS A 99 -1.90 30.82 4.44
N LYS A 100 -1.34 32.03 4.42
CA LYS A 100 -1.98 33.20 3.80
C LYS A 100 -2.12 33.09 2.28
N LEU A 101 -1.28 32.28 1.63
CA LEU A 101 -1.21 32.15 0.18
C LEU A 101 -2.05 30.97 -0.32
N TYR A 102 -2.35 30.00 0.55
CA TYR A 102 -2.85 28.69 0.15
C TYR A 102 -4.20 28.74 -0.59
N SER A 103 -5.16 29.51 -0.10
CA SER A 103 -6.49 29.60 -0.72
C SER A 103 -6.44 30.14 -2.15
N ALA A 104 -5.63 31.19 -2.38
CA ALA A 104 -5.41 31.72 -3.72
C ALA A 104 -4.62 30.72 -4.60
N TYR A 105 -3.61 30.07 -4.03
CA TYR A 105 -2.83 29.06 -4.73
C TYR A 105 -3.70 27.91 -5.25
N THR A 106 -4.55 27.32 -4.41
CA THR A 106 -5.44 26.23 -4.82
C THR A 106 -6.51 26.67 -5.81
N SER A 107 -7.00 27.90 -5.69
CA SER A 107 -8.09 28.41 -6.55
C SER A 107 -7.61 28.81 -7.94
N PHE A 108 -6.36 29.26 -8.07
CA PHE A 108 -5.87 29.85 -9.33
C PHE A 108 -4.70 29.09 -9.95
N GLN A 109 -3.72 28.64 -9.15
CA GLN A 109 -2.49 28.06 -9.71
C GLN A 109 -2.60 26.55 -9.96
N LEU A 110 -3.55 25.88 -9.30
CA LEU A 110 -3.79 24.45 -9.46
C LEU A 110 -4.94 24.13 -10.41
N LEU A 111 -5.76 25.11 -10.80
CA LEU A 111 -7.05 24.87 -11.47
C LEU A 111 -6.90 24.01 -12.74
N ASP A 112 -5.92 24.34 -13.57
CA ASP A 112 -5.70 23.72 -14.90
C ASP A 112 -4.81 22.47 -14.86
N LEU A 113 -4.38 22.02 -13.68
CA LEU A 113 -3.54 20.84 -13.55
C LEU A 113 -4.37 19.55 -13.48
N ASP A 114 -3.81 18.46 -14.01
CA ASP A 114 -4.32 17.11 -13.77
C ASP A 114 -4.32 16.79 -12.26
N GLU A 115 -5.26 15.97 -11.78
CA GLU A 115 -5.41 15.68 -10.34
C GLU A 115 -4.12 15.15 -9.69
N HIS A 116 -3.37 14.28 -10.38
CA HIS A 116 -2.08 13.79 -9.88
C HIS A 116 -1.05 14.91 -9.74
N LYS A 117 -0.98 15.84 -10.70
CA LYS A 117 -0.09 17.02 -10.63
C LYS A 117 -0.53 18.01 -9.56
N LYS A 118 -1.83 18.17 -9.31
CA LYS A 118 -2.34 18.97 -8.18
C LYS A 118 -1.82 18.40 -6.85
N MET A 119 -1.90 17.08 -6.68
CA MET A 119 -1.39 16.42 -5.47
C MET A 119 0.12 16.58 -5.31
N ASP A 120 0.88 16.40 -6.38
CA ASP A 120 2.32 16.65 -6.39
C ASP A 120 2.67 18.09 -6.04
N ALA A 121 1.96 19.06 -6.61
CA ALA A 121 2.16 20.48 -6.35
C ALA A 121 1.88 20.84 -4.88
N ILE A 122 0.84 20.26 -4.28
CA ILE A 122 0.52 20.42 -2.86
C ILE A 122 1.63 19.80 -1.99
N LEU A 123 2.04 18.56 -2.28
CA LEU A 123 3.06 17.86 -1.51
C LEU A 123 4.43 18.56 -1.61
N LEU A 124 4.80 19.04 -2.81
CA LEU A 124 6.01 19.83 -3.04
C LEU A 124 5.96 21.17 -2.30
N SER A 125 4.81 21.84 -2.31
CA SER A 125 4.60 23.06 -1.51
C SER A 125 4.81 22.81 -0.02
N ASN A 126 4.29 21.69 0.50
CA ASN A 126 4.49 21.29 1.90
C ASN A 126 5.96 20.98 2.20
N LEU A 127 6.65 20.25 1.32
CA LEU A 127 8.08 19.95 1.43
C LEU A 127 8.91 21.23 1.52
N VAL A 128 8.72 22.14 0.57
CA VAL A 128 9.47 23.40 0.49
C VAL A 128 9.18 24.29 1.70
N ALA A 129 7.92 24.36 2.14
CA ALA A 129 7.51 25.09 3.33
C ALA A 129 8.13 24.51 4.61
N HIS A 130 8.26 23.19 4.70
CA HIS A 130 8.93 22.50 5.80
C HIS A 130 10.43 22.83 5.82
N ILE A 131 11.13 22.69 4.68
CA ILE A 131 12.55 23.05 4.53
C ILE A 131 12.80 24.53 4.92
N SER A 132 11.88 25.42 4.56
CA SER A 132 11.93 26.86 4.92
C SER A 132 11.69 27.14 6.41
N SER A 133 11.17 26.17 7.16
CA SER A 133 10.72 26.34 8.54
C SER A 133 11.67 25.80 9.60
N VAL A 134 12.64 24.96 9.21
CA VAL A 134 13.67 24.41 10.10
C VAL A 134 14.85 25.38 10.17
N ASP A 135 15.27 25.77 11.37
CA ASP A 135 16.45 26.64 11.58
C ASP A 135 17.74 25.93 11.12
N THR A 136 18.74 26.69 10.67
CA THR A 136 19.98 26.15 10.06
C THR A 136 20.74 25.17 10.96
N ASP A 137 20.66 25.34 12.29
CA ASP A 137 21.39 24.51 13.25
C ASP A 137 20.67 23.16 13.55
N GLU A 138 19.33 23.10 13.43
CA GLU A 138 18.56 21.85 13.56
C GLU A 138 18.61 20.97 12.28
N ARG A 139 19.06 21.53 11.15
CA ARG A 139 19.10 20.82 9.85
C ARG A 139 20.11 19.66 9.80
N ASN A 140 21.13 19.66 10.67
CA ASN A 140 22.32 18.84 10.45
C ASN A 140 22.37 17.51 11.20
N GLU A 141 21.54 17.22 12.20
CA GLU A 141 21.64 15.94 12.94
C GLU A 141 20.38 15.05 12.91
N THR A 142 19.17 15.60 12.68
CA THR A 142 17.91 14.83 12.71
C THR A 142 16.99 15.04 11.49
N SER A 143 17.39 15.87 10.53
CA SER A 143 16.55 16.16 9.35
C SER A 143 16.49 14.97 8.38
N PRO A 144 15.29 14.58 7.88
CA PRO A 144 15.16 13.60 6.80
C PRO A 144 15.61 14.10 5.41
N LEU A 145 15.93 15.38 5.28
CA LEU A 145 16.24 16.02 3.99
C LEU A 145 17.47 15.42 3.28
N PRO A 146 18.63 15.16 3.94
CA PRO A 146 19.78 14.55 3.27
C PRO A 146 19.45 13.14 2.75
N THR A 147 18.67 12.35 3.50
CA THR A 147 18.21 11.04 3.05
C THR A 147 17.33 11.18 1.81
N PHE A 148 16.36 12.11 1.82
CA PHE A 148 15.51 12.41 0.68
C PHE A 148 16.30 12.85 -0.55
N GLN A 149 17.24 13.78 -0.40
CA GLN A 149 18.08 14.28 -1.51
C GLN A 149 18.97 13.17 -2.07
N SER A 150 19.33 12.18 -1.26
CA SER A 150 20.09 11.01 -1.72
C SER A 150 19.27 10.04 -2.58
N LEU A 151 17.93 10.09 -2.53
CA LEU A 151 17.06 9.21 -3.32
C LEU A 151 17.30 9.39 -4.82
N LEU A 152 17.08 8.31 -5.57
CA LEU A 152 17.22 8.32 -7.02
C LEU A 152 16.07 9.11 -7.63
N SER A 153 16.40 10.01 -8.55
CA SER A 153 15.42 10.64 -9.43
C SER A 153 14.83 9.61 -10.39
N GLY A 154 13.59 9.84 -10.84
CA GLY A 154 12.98 9.09 -11.93
C GLY A 154 13.77 9.23 -13.24
N PRO A 155 13.56 8.33 -14.22
CA PRO A 155 14.31 8.32 -15.47
C PRO A 155 13.91 9.47 -16.42
N ALA A 156 12.70 10.03 -16.25
CA ALA A 156 12.22 11.14 -17.05
C ALA A 156 12.69 12.49 -16.49
N GLN A 157 13.08 13.41 -17.38
CA GLN A 157 13.31 14.80 -17.00
C GLN A 157 11.95 15.49 -16.80
N VAL A 158 11.72 16.00 -15.59
CA VAL A 158 10.46 16.64 -15.19
C VAL A 158 10.69 18.07 -14.73
N THR A 159 9.71 18.92 -14.99
CA THR A 159 9.66 20.29 -14.46
C THR A 159 8.68 20.32 -13.30
N ALA A 160 9.10 20.90 -12.18
CA ALA A 160 8.26 21.03 -11.00
C ALA A 160 6.99 21.86 -11.28
N PRO A 161 5.82 21.42 -10.81
CA PRO A 161 4.60 22.21 -10.91
C PRO A 161 4.72 23.51 -10.09
N PRO A 162 3.82 24.49 -10.30
CA PRO A 162 3.74 25.68 -9.48
C PRO A 162 3.66 25.31 -7.99
N ILE A 163 4.32 26.08 -7.14
CA ILE A 163 4.27 25.90 -5.68
C ILE A 163 3.68 27.14 -4.99
N CYS A 164 3.11 26.93 -3.81
CA CYS A 164 2.54 27.99 -2.98
C CYS A 164 3.60 29.06 -2.58
N LEU A 165 4.89 28.73 -2.63
CA LEU A 165 6.04 29.60 -2.31
C LEU A 165 6.87 29.98 -3.55
N LYS A 166 6.22 30.41 -4.63
CA LYS A 166 6.80 30.60 -5.98
C LYS A 166 8.13 31.37 -6.06
N HIS A 167 8.40 32.30 -5.16
CA HIS A 167 9.60 33.15 -5.19
C HIS A 167 10.68 32.78 -4.18
N ALA A 168 10.42 31.77 -3.33
CA ALA A 168 11.38 31.40 -2.29
C ALA A 168 12.56 30.58 -2.84
N TYR A 169 12.39 29.90 -3.98
CA TYR A 169 13.37 28.96 -4.52
C TYR A 169 13.48 29.05 -6.05
N SER A 170 14.68 28.79 -6.56
CA SER A 170 14.91 28.70 -8.02
C SER A 170 14.20 27.47 -8.62
N GLN A 171 13.76 27.57 -9.87
CA GLN A 171 13.13 26.45 -10.59
C GLN A 171 14.04 25.21 -10.59
N ARG A 172 15.34 25.38 -10.83
CA ARG A 172 16.34 24.29 -10.80
C ARG A 172 16.35 23.53 -9.47
N PHE A 173 16.19 24.24 -8.35
CA PHE A 173 16.11 23.60 -7.03
C PHE A 173 14.81 22.80 -6.89
N LEU A 174 13.68 23.36 -7.33
CA LEU A 174 12.38 22.71 -7.30
C LEU A 174 12.35 21.46 -8.20
N ASP A 175 12.86 21.54 -9.42
CA ASP A 175 13.00 20.40 -10.34
C ASP A 175 13.87 19.31 -9.73
N GLY A 176 14.94 19.71 -9.02
CA GLY A 176 15.77 18.79 -8.25
C GLY A 176 14.96 18.00 -7.22
N LEU A 177 14.16 18.66 -6.38
CA LEU A 177 13.29 17.96 -5.41
C LEU A 177 12.21 17.12 -6.10
N TYR A 178 11.53 17.70 -7.10
CA TYR A 178 10.39 17.10 -7.77
C TYR A 178 10.75 15.85 -8.56
N SER A 179 11.95 15.80 -9.16
CA SER A 179 12.43 14.62 -9.91
C SER A 179 12.46 13.32 -9.11
N ARG A 180 12.25 13.34 -7.78
CA ARG A 180 12.21 12.17 -6.90
C ARG A 180 10.79 11.76 -6.50
N PHE A 181 9.75 12.50 -6.89
CA PHE A 181 8.41 12.30 -6.35
C PHE A 181 7.77 11.00 -6.86
N GLU A 182 7.77 10.82 -8.18
CA GLU A 182 7.01 9.74 -8.85
C GLU A 182 7.43 8.33 -8.38
N ASN A 183 8.72 8.15 -8.10
CA ASN A 183 9.32 6.84 -7.78
C ASN A 183 9.71 6.66 -6.30
N ASN A 184 9.41 7.63 -5.42
CA ASN A 184 9.76 7.52 -3.99
C ASN A 184 8.63 7.87 -3.02
N ASN A 185 7.56 8.53 -3.46
CA ASN A 185 6.44 8.88 -2.59
C ASN A 185 5.54 7.68 -2.34
N PHE A 186 4.78 7.72 -1.23
CA PHE A 186 3.84 6.67 -0.86
C PHE A 186 2.43 7.22 -0.80
N THR A 187 1.46 6.40 -1.22
CA THR A 187 0.07 6.58 -0.85
C THR A 187 -0.13 6.13 0.59
N ILE A 188 -0.80 6.96 1.38
CA ILE A 188 -1.16 6.69 2.76
C ILE A 188 -2.61 6.20 2.76
N HIS A 189 -2.84 5.09 3.42
CA HIS A 189 -4.15 4.48 3.54
C HIS A 189 -4.58 4.30 5.00
N SER A 190 -5.88 4.16 5.19
CA SER A 190 -6.51 3.72 6.43
C SER A 190 -7.50 2.64 6.04
N HIS A 191 -7.35 1.46 6.63
CA HIS A 191 -8.12 0.26 6.27
C HIS A 191 -8.03 -0.03 4.78
N PHE A 192 -6.80 0.13 4.24
CA PHE A 192 -6.45 -0.04 2.83
C PHE A 192 -7.22 0.88 1.85
N LYS A 193 -7.89 1.92 2.35
CA LYS A 193 -8.46 2.99 1.53
C LYS A 193 -7.51 4.19 1.53
N THR A 194 -7.01 4.54 0.36
CA THR A 194 -6.09 5.67 0.18
C THR A 194 -6.80 6.99 0.53
N TYR A 195 -6.13 7.84 1.30
CA TYR A 195 -6.68 9.13 1.71
C TYR A 195 -5.65 10.27 1.72
N ALA A 196 -4.35 9.98 1.56
CA ALA A 196 -3.29 10.99 1.54
C ALA A 196 -2.05 10.49 0.76
N HIS A 197 -1.15 11.41 0.43
CA HIS A 197 0.20 11.10 -0.08
C HIS A 197 1.24 11.56 0.94
N GLY A 198 2.38 10.86 1.01
CA GLY A 198 3.46 11.22 1.93
C GLY A 198 4.85 10.83 1.44
N ILE A 199 5.84 11.54 1.98
CA ILE A 199 7.27 11.29 1.74
C ILE A 199 7.84 10.60 2.98
N PHE A 200 8.39 9.40 2.79
CA PHE A 200 9.01 8.60 3.84
C PHE A 200 10.45 8.25 3.44
N PRO A 201 11.40 9.21 3.54
CA PRO A 201 12.71 9.08 2.90
C PRO A 201 13.48 7.83 3.30
N LEU A 202 13.34 7.42 4.57
CA LEU A 202 14.03 6.27 5.10
C LEU A 202 13.48 4.96 4.54
N ALA A 203 12.15 4.83 4.43
CA ALA A 203 11.52 3.65 3.82
C ALA A 203 11.87 3.54 2.33
N SER A 204 11.75 4.65 1.55
CA SER A 204 12.13 4.66 0.11
C SER A 204 13.60 4.31 -0.10
N ARG A 205 14.46 4.73 0.84
CA ARG A 205 15.91 4.52 0.76
C ARG A 205 16.32 3.08 1.04
N LEU A 206 15.57 2.37 1.88
CA LEU A 206 15.94 1.05 2.37
C LEU A 206 15.42 -0.07 1.48
N PHE A 207 14.12 -0.08 1.18
CA PHE A 207 13.46 -1.29 0.68
C PHE A 207 13.30 -1.26 -0.84
N ASN A 208 13.88 -2.27 -1.49
CA ASN A 208 13.69 -2.50 -2.91
C ASN A 208 12.34 -3.16 -3.20
N HIS A 209 12.02 -3.24 -4.48
CA HIS A 209 10.83 -3.92 -4.96
C HIS A 209 10.98 -5.44 -5.08
N SER A 210 9.92 -6.18 -4.78
CA SER A 210 9.65 -7.51 -5.34
C SER A 210 8.16 -7.67 -5.61
N CYS A 211 7.78 -8.32 -6.72
CA CYS A 211 6.38 -8.71 -6.95
C CYS A 211 5.96 -9.90 -6.06
N MET A 212 6.92 -10.54 -5.39
CA MET A 212 6.70 -11.52 -4.32
C MET A 212 7.32 -10.99 -3.02
N PRO A 213 6.79 -9.88 -2.46
CA PRO A 213 7.41 -9.22 -1.33
C PRO A 213 7.39 -10.12 -0.09
N ASN A 214 8.31 -9.89 0.84
CA ASN A 214 8.33 -10.52 2.16
C ASN A 214 7.96 -9.53 3.27
N ALA A 215 7.77 -8.25 2.93
CA ALA A 215 7.30 -7.21 3.84
C ALA A 215 6.20 -6.36 3.21
N ALA A 216 5.41 -5.67 4.05
CA ALA A 216 4.39 -4.72 3.63
C ALA A 216 4.45 -3.45 4.48
N ALA A 217 3.96 -2.34 3.92
CA ALA A 217 3.77 -1.10 4.65
C ALA A 217 2.37 -1.03 5.25
N LYS A 218 2.27 -0.45 6.44
CA LYS A 218 1.02 -0.06 7.08
C LYS A 218 1.16 1.33 7.70
N PHE A 219 0.04 1.99 7.96
CA PHE A 219 0.04 3.32 8.56
C PHE A 219 -0.61 3.32 9.93
N VAL A 220 0.02 4.01 10.87
CA VAL A 220 -0.45 4.17 12.24
C VAL A 220 -0.86 5.62 12.45
N ILE A 221 -2.16 5.81 12.71
CA ILE A 221 -2.80 7.12 12.90
C ILE A 221 -3.08 7.29 14.39
N ARG A 222 -2.46 8.31 15.02
CA ARG A 222 -2.62 8.61 16.44
C ARG A 222 -2.93 10.09 16.65
N ALA A 223 -3.75 10.38 17.65
CA ALA A 223 -4.07 11.76 18.00
C ALA A 223 -2.79 12.54 18.31
N ASN A 224 -2.69 13.77 17.80
CA ASN A 224 -1.59 14.70 18.06
C ASN A 224 -0.18 14.25 17.63
N GLU A 225 -0.07 13.13 16.90
CA GLU A 225 1.18 12.67 16.29
C GLU A 225 1.12 12.82 14.77
N ARG A 226 2.27 12.91 14.11
CA ARG A 226 2.33 12.74 12.65
C ARG A 226 2.10 11.28 12.29
N VAL A 227 1.58 11.04 11.10
CA VAL A 227 1.40 9.68 10.58
C VAL A 227 2.73 8.94 10.57
N LYS A 228 2.69 7.70 11.07
CA LYS A 228 3.81 6.78 11.05
C LYS A 228 3.55 5.70 10.01
N MET A 229 4.57 5.37 9.24
CA MET A 229 4.64 4.17 8.45
C MET A 229 5.37 3.10 9.25
N GLU A 230 4.79 1.91 9.30
CA GLU A 230 5.45 0.72 9.80
C GLU A 230 5.64 -0.27 8.65
N ILE A 231 6.86 -0.79 8.52
CA ILE A 231 7.18 -1.90 7.63
C ILE A 231 7.17 -3.16 8.45
N ILE A 232 6.37 -4.14 8.05
CA ILE A 232 6.22 -5.40 8.77
C ILE A 232 6.61 -6.59 7.91
N ALA A 233 7.07 -7.66 8.55
CA ALA A 233 7.30 -8.94 7.88
C ALA A 233 5.96 -9.65 7.58
N LEU A 234 5.76 -10.09 6.35
CA LEU A 234 4.58 -10.89 5.95
C LEU A 234 4.77 -12.38 6.24
N ARG A 235 6.00 -12.85 6.25
CA ARG A 235 6.42 -14.23 6.53
C ARG A 235 7.77 -14.19 7.25
N THR A 236 8.25 -15.33 7.72
CA THR A 236 9.60 -15.41 8.27
C THR A 236 10.62 -14.90 7.25
N ILE A 237 11.49 -13.98 7.66
CA ILE A 237 12.61 -13.45 6.87
C ILE A 237 13.88 -13.89 7.58
N ALA A 238 14.68 -14.74 6.95
CA ALA A 238 15.89 -15.26 7.58
C ALA A 238 16.99 -14.18 7.62
N LYS A 239 17.93 -14.33 8.55
CA LYS A 239 19.15 -13.51 8.54
C LYS A 239 19.87 -13.66 7.19
N GLY A 240 20.20 -12.54 6.58
CA GLY A 240 20.84 -12.48 5.26
C GLY A 240 19.87 -12.48 4.08
N ASP A 241 18.55 -12.53 4.30
CA ASP A 241 17.57 -12.33 3.24
C ASP A 241 17.38 -10.83 2.95
N GLU A 242 17.16 -10.50 1.67
CA GLU A 242 16.75 -9.15 1.27
C GLU A 242 15.29 -8.89 1.66
N ILE A 243 15.02 -7.72 2.23
CA ILE A 243 13.68 -7.26 2.60
C ILE A 243 13.13 -6.39 1.46
N CYS A 244 12.02 -6.82 0.87
CA CYS A 244 11.41 -6.17 -0.28
C CYS A 244 9.94 -5.83 -0.04
N LEU A 245 9.53 -4.67 -0.56
CA LEU A 245 8.14 -4.19 -0.60
C LEU A 245 7.53 -4.32 -2.01
N PRO A 246 6.20 -4.40 -2.13
CA PRO A 246 5.55 -4.15 -3.42
C PRO A 246 5.53 -2.63 -3.68
N TYR A 247 6.05 -2.18 -4.82
CA TYR A 247 5.92 -0.79 -5.27
C TYR A 247 4.61 -0.58 -6.02
N LEU A 248 4.11 -1.66 -6.60
CA LEU A 248 2.85 -1.77 -7.32
C LEU A 248 2.14 -3.02 -6.80
N ASP A 249 0.84 -3.09 -7.03
CA ASP A 249 0.09 -4.31 -6.77
C ASP A 249 0.68 -5.48 -7.58
N PRO A 250 1.10 -6.59 -6.92
CA PRO A 250 1.57 -7.81 -7.59
C PRO A 250 0.68 -8.34 -8.71
N ALA A 251 -0.64 -8.09 -8.68
CA ALA A 251 -1.60 -8.54 -9.68
C ALA A 251 -1.54 -7.79 -11.02
N LEU A 252 -0.80 -6.66 -11.12
CA LEU A 252 -0.64 -5.86 -12.34
C LEU A 252 0.30 -6.51 -13.37
N PHE A 253 -0.04 -7.69 -13.86
CA PHE A 253 0.88 -8.54 -14.62
C PHE A 253 1.32 -7.98 -15.98
N GLN A 254 0.46 -7.26 -16.70
CA GLN A 254 0.79 -6.69 -18.00
C GLN A 254 1.43 -5.31 -17.87
N THR A 255 0.89 -4.50 -16.97
CA THR A 255 1.23 -3.08 -16.86
C THR A 255 2.48 -2.83 -16.03
N ARG A 256 2.76 -3.66 -15.00
CA ARG A 256 3.86 -3.41 -14.05
C ARG A 256 5.23 -3.29 -14.70
N THR A 257 5.53 -4.08 -15.73
CA THR A 257 6.85 -4.04 -16.40
C THR A 257 7.10 -2.67 -17.02
N THR A 258 6.11 -2.14 -17.73
CA THR A 258 6.19 -0.80 -18.33
C THR A 258 6.31 0.27 -17.24
N ILE A 259 5.58 0.16 -16.13
CA ILE A 259 5.67 1.11 -15.02
C ILE A 259 7.06 1.05 -14.36
N PHE A 260 7.63 -0.13 -14.13
CA PHE A 260 8.99 -0.23 -13.58
C PHE A 260 10.04 0.40 -14.48
N GLU A 261 9.90 0.23 -15.80
CA GLU A 261 10.84 0.82 -16.77
C GLU A 261 10.67 2.35 -16.86
N LEU A 262 9.43 2.84 -16.97
CA LEU A 262 9.14 4.27 -17.22
C LEU A 262 9.16 5.14 -15.96
N THR A 263 8.67 4.64 -14.83
CA THR A 263 8.59 5.41 -13.58
C THR A 263 9.79 5.15 -12.68
N TYR A 264 10.21 3.88 -12.54
CA TYR A 264 11.27 3.50 -11.60
C TYR A 264 12.65 3.30 -12.24
N GLY A 265 12.73 3.21 -13.57
CA GLY A 265 13.98 3.06 -14.30
C GLY A 265 14.65 1.68 -14.15
N PHE A 266 13.92 0.61 -13.86
CA PHE A 266 14.50 -0.74 -13.73
C PHE A 266 13.61 -1.86 -14.31
N LYS A 267 14.22 -3.03 -14.55
CA LYS A 267 13.50 -4.27 -14.92
C LYS A 267 13.49 -5.23 -13.74
N CYS A 268 12.30 -5.63 -13.28
CA CYS A 268 12.16 -6.56 -12.17
C CYS A 268 12.52 -8.00 -12.58
N THR A 269 13.41 -8.65 -11.83
CA THR A 269 13.87 -10.03 -12.07
C THR A 269 13.43 -11.00 -10.96
N CYS A 270 12.40 -10.66 -10.20
CA CYS A 270 11.85 -11.55 -9.18
C CYS A 270 11.25 -12.83 -9.80
N SER A 271 10.98 -13.83 -8.97
CA SER A 271 10.40 -15.12 -9.39
C SER A 271 9.10 -14.96 -10.21
N SER A 272 8.19 -14.08 -9.77
CA SER A 272 6.93 -13.79 -10.48
C SER A 272 7.19 -13.24 -11.89
N CYS A 273 8.10 -12.28 -12.04
CA CYS A 273 8.45 -11.73 -13.35
C CYS A 273 9.14 -12.76 -14.25
N LYS A 274 9.98 -13.65 -13.70
CA LYS A 274 10.60 -14.74 -14.47
C LYS A 274 9.56 -15.70 -15.02
N VAL A 275 8.50 -16.01 -14.26
CA VAL A 275 7.39 -16.85 -14.75
C VAL A 275 6.67 -16.16 -15.91
N LEU A 276 6.31 -14.88 -15.77
CA LEU A 276 5.65 -14.13 -16.84
C LEU A 276 6.51 -14.05 -18.11
N GLN A 277 7.82 -13.81 -17.98
CA GLN A 277 8.74 -13.77 -19.12
C GLN A 277 8.75 -15.10 -19.90
N LYS A 278 8.64 -16.24 -19.21
CA LYS A 278 8.56 -17.57 -19.85
C LYS A 278 7.21 -17.82 -20.54
N LEU A 279 6.13 -17.23 -20.03
CA LEU A 279 4.79 -17.32 -20.60
C LEU A 279 4.62 -16.42 -21.84
N GLY A 280 5.29 -15.26 -21.85
CA GLY A 280 5.17 -14.27 -22.92
C GLY A 280 3.84 -13.51 -22.82
N THR A 281 3.20 -13.27 -23.96
CA THR A 281 1.90 -12.57 -24.01
C THR A 281 0.82 -13.38 -23.33
N LEU A 282 0.14 -12.77 -22.35
CA LEU A 282 -0.96 -13.39 -21.63
C LEU A 282 -2.23 -13.32 -22.49
N PRO A 283 -2.90 -14.46 -22.76
CA PRO A 283 -4.11 -14.47 -23.57
C PRO A 283 -5.30 -13.85 -22.81
N GLU A 284 -6.26 -13.27 -23.54
CA GLU A 284 -7.51 -12.80 -22.95
C GLU A 284 -8.29 -13.96 -22.29
N PRO A 285 -9.02 -13.70 -21.20
CA PRO A 285 -9.95 -14.66 -20.64
C PRO A 285 -11.01 -15.13 -21.65
N PRO A 286 -11.46 -16.40 -21.58
CA PRO A 286 -12.53 -16.89 -22.46
C PRO A 286 -13.83 -16.09 -22.27
N LYS A 287 -14.45 -15.69 -23.38
CA LYS A 287 -15.75 -14.97 -23.36
C LYS A 287 -16.95 -15.92 -23.21
N LYS A 288 -16.81 -17.18 -23.60
CA LYS A 288 -17.90 -18.17 -23.47
C LYS A 288 -18.01 -18.67 -22.03
N PRO A 289 -19.20 -18.67 -21.41
CA PRO A 289 -19.38 -19.09 -20.03
C PRO A 289 -18.85 -20.50 -19.71
N ALA A 290 -19.06 -21.47 -20.60
CA ALA A 290 -18.60 -22.85 -20.40
C ALA A 290 -17.06 -22.97 -20.40
N GLU A 291 -16.38 -22.22 -21.27
CA GLU A 291 -14.92 -22.19 -21.33
C GLU A 291 -14.34 -21.48 -20.10
N LEU A 292 -14.94 -20.36 -19.69
CA LEU A 292 -14.56 -19.64 -18.48
C LEU A 292 -14.71 -20.51 -17.23
N MET A 293 -15.84 -21.20 -17.08
CA MET A 293 -16.09 -22.12 -15.97
C MET A 293 -15.07 -23.27 -15.94
N SER A 294 -14.69 -23.80 -17.10
CA SER A 294 -13.63 -24.80 -17.22
C SER A 294 -12.28 -24.27 -16.74
N VAL A 295 -11.90 -23.05 -17.14
CA VAL A 295 -10.68 -22.38 -16.67
C VAL A 295 -10.70 -22.18 -15.16
N CYS A 296 -11.80 -21.65 -14.59
CA CYS A 296 -11.93 -21.46 -13.15
C CYS A 296 -11.80 -22.78 -12.37
N LYS A 297 -12.44 -23.86 -12.87
CA LYS A 297 -12.33 -25.20 -12.27
C LYS A 297 -10.88 -25.71 -12.28
N ARG A 298 -10.19 -25.56 -13.41
CA ARG A 298 -8.79 -26.00 -13.56
C ARG A 298 -7.83 -25.18 -12.71
N LEU A 299 -8.08 -23.88 -12.54
CA LEU A 299 -7.32 -23.04 -11.61
C LEU A 299 -7.45 -23.54 -10.18
N LYS A 300 -8.69 -23.78 -9.71
CA LYS A 300 -8.93 -24.33 -8.36
C LYS A 300 -8.23 -25.67 -8.16
N GLU A 301 -8.29 -26.56 -9.16
CA GLU A 301 -7.61 -27.85 -9.11
C GLU A 301 -6.08 -27.72 -9.07
N LEU A 302 -5.50 -26.85 -9.90
CA LEU A 302 -4.06 -26.56 -9.87
C LEU A 302 -3.63 -26.14 -8.48
N VAL A 303 -4.30 -25.14 -7.90
CA VAL A 303 -3.96 -24.60 -6.58
C VAL A 303 -4.15 -25.64 -5.47
N ARG A 304 -5.16 -26.51 -5.56
CA ARG A 304 -5.35 -27.62 -4.62
C ARG A 304 -4.21 -28.64 -4.65
N THR A 305 -3.59 -28.85 -5.81
CA THR A 305 -2.43 -29.74 -5.96
C THR A 305 -1.10 -29.08 -5.60
N MET A 306 -1.06 -27.75 -5.64
CA MET A 306 0.05 -26.99 -5.11
C MET A 306 -0.02 -27.04 -3.58
N GLY A 307 1.10 -27.34 -2.92
CA GLY A 307 1.16 -27.28 -1.46
C GLY A 307 1.04 -25.84 -0.93
N THR A 308 1.57 -25.58 0.26
CA THR A 308 1.42 -24.31 0.97
C THR A 308 2.22 -23.12 0.40
N SER A 309 2.93 -23.28 -0.73
CA SER A 309 3.76 -22.24 -1.33
C SER A 309 3.17 -21.75 -2.67
N PRO A 310 2.93 -20.43 -2.86
CA PRO A 310 2.45 -19.89 -4.14
C PRO A 310 3.37 -20.27 -5.29
N PHE A 311 2.81 -20.62 -6.46
CA PHE A 311 3.58 -21.03 -7.65
C PHE A 311 4.59 -19.96 -8.07
N LEU A 312 4.27 -18.69 -7.83
CA LEU A 312 5.10 -17.56 -8.23
C LEU A 312 6.24 -17.27 -7.25
N THR A 313 6.39 -17.99 -6.14
CA THR A 313 7.52 -17.82 -5.19
C THR A 313 8.86 -18.26 -5.77
N GLY A 314 8.89 -19.04 -6.85
CA GLY A 314 10.12 -19.45 -7.53
C GLY A 314 11.00 -20.42 -6.74
N ASN A 315 10.47 -21.03 -5.67
CA ASN A 315 11.17 -22.06 -4.89
C ASN A 315 11.36 -23.37 -5.68
N ASP A 316 10.59 -23.57 -6.73
CA ASP A 316 10.68 -24.74 -7.57
C ASP A 316 11.04 -24.33 -9.00
N SER A 317 12.33 -24.34 -9.32
CA SER A 317 12.83 -24.07 -10.67
C SER A 317 12.36 -25.10 -11.71
N THR A 318 11.74 -26.20 -11.28
CA THR A 318 11.32 -27.32 -12.13
C THR A 318 9.84 -27.27 -12.53
N SER A 319 8.98 -26.55 -11.80
CA SER A 319 7.57 -26.44 -12.14
C SER A 319 7.30 -25.26 -13.10
N THR A 320 6.87 -25.58 -14.31
CA THR A 320 6.40 -24.61 -15.31
C THR A 320 4.91 -24.36 -15.17
N PHE A 321 4.49 -23.10 -15.14
CA PHE A 321 3.08 -22.73 -15.07
C PHE A 321 2.35 -23.27 -16.32
N PRO A 322 1.18 -23.94 -16.18
CA PRO A 322 0.47 -24.50 -17.32
C PRO A 322 0.06 -23.40 -18.31
N ARG A 323 0.54 -23.48 -19.56
CA ARG A 323 0.32 -22.41 -20.58
C ARG A 323 -1.15 -22.22 -20.92
N GLU A 324 -1.92 -23.29 -20.88
CA GLU A 324 -3.39 -23.27 -21.01
C GLU A 324 -4.13 -22.41 -19.96
N LEU A 325 -3.51 -22.13 -18.81
CA LEU A 325 -4.06 -21.33 -17.73
C LEU A 325 -3.48 -19.92 -17.74
N ALA A 326 -2.62 -19.56 -18.70
CA ALA A 326 -2.01 -18.23 -18.76
C ALA A 326 -3.04 -17.08 -18.79
N CYS A 327 -4.27 -17.32 -19.27
CA CYS A 327 -5.34 -16.34 -19.25
C CYS A 327 -5.78 -15.92 -17.85
N VAL A 328 -5.56 -16.75 -16.82
CA VAL A 328 -5.90 -16.37 -15.42
C VAL A 328 -4.98 -15.30 -14.87
N LEU A 329 -3.81 -15.12 -15.48
CA LEU A 329 -2.84 -14.06 -15.16
C LEU A 329 -3.10 -12.79 -15.98
N HIS A 330 -4.10 -12.77 -16.86
CA HIS A 330 -4.52 -11.54 -17.51
C HIS A 330 -5.26 -10.64 -16.50
N GLU A 331 -4.90 -9.38 -16.40
CA GLU A 331 -5.42 -8.39 -15.43
C GLU A 331 -6.96 -8.31 -15.46
N SER A 332 -7.57 -8.42 -16.65
CA SER A 332 -9.03 -8.44 -16.77
C SER A 332 -9.71 -9.66 -16.14
N PHE A 333 -9.00 -10.78 -15.94
CA PHE A 333 -9.53 -11.96 -15.28
C PHE A 333 -9.84 -11.66 -13.80
N MET A 334 -8.85 -11.10 -13.08
CA MET A 334 -9.04 -10.71 -11.68
C MET A 334 -10.09 -9.60 -11.55
N ALA A 335 -10.03 -8.59 -12.43
CA ALA A 335 -10.98 -7.48 -12.41
C ALA A 335 -12.44 -7.99 -12.56
N ALA A 336 -12.70 -8.82 -13.56
CA ALA A 336 -14.03 -9.38 -13.82
C ALA A 336 -14.52 -10.27 -12.66
N LEU A 337 -13.65 -11.08 -12.06
CA LEU A 337 -14.01 -11.91 -10.92
C LEU A 337 -14.31 -11.05 -9.66
N SER A 338 -13.54 -10.00 -9.43
CA SER A 338 -13.71 -9.10 -8.28
C SER A 338 -15.01 -8.32 -8.37
N GLU A 339 -15.32 -7.78 -9.55
CA GLU A 339 -16.59 -7.12 -9.87
C GLU A 339 -17.77 -8.07 -9.66
N LYS A 340 -17.73 -9.26 -10.28
CA LYS A 340 -18.77 -10.27 -10.14
C LYS A 340 -19.00 -10.71 -8.70
N PHE A 341 -17.94 -10.88 -7.91
CA PHE A 341 -18.07 -11.21 -6.48
C PHE A 341 -18.78 -10.09 -5.71
N SER A 342 -18.35 -8.84 -5.93
CA SER A 342 -18.91 -7.67 -5.26
C SER A 342 -20.39 -7.49 -5.59
N GLU A 343 -20.75 -7.56 -6.87
CA GLU A 343 -22.14 -7.46 -7.34
C GLU A 343 -23.01 -8.58 -6.76
N ALA A 344 -22.59 -9.85 -6.91
CA ALA A 344 -23.35 -10.99 -6.42
C ALA A 344 -23.54 -10.97 -4.89
N SER A 345 -22.52 -10.54 -4.14
CA SER A 345 -22.60 -10.40 -2.67
C SER A 345 -23.61 -9.32 -2.26
N HIS A 346 -23.64 -8.19 -2.99
CA HIS A 346 -24.54 -7.08 -2.71
C HIS A 346 -25.99 -7.38 -3.10
N GLU A 347 -26.20 -8.00 -4.26
CA GLU A 347 -27.54 -8.35 -4.79
C GLU A 347 -28.16 -9.58 -4.10
N GLY A 348 -27.41 -10.27 -3.25
CA GLY A 348 -27.89 -11.46 -2.54
C GLY A 348 -27.82 -12.76 -3.34
N GLN A 349 -27.07 -12.78 -4.45
CA GLN A 349 -26.77 -13.98 -5.24
C GLN A 349 -25.64 -14.79 -4.58
N TYR A 350 -25.83 -15.23 -3.34
CA TYR A 350 -24.74 -15.70 -2.48
C TYR A 350 -24.02 -16.94 -3.02
N GLU A 351 -24.70 -17.89 -3.66
CA GLU A 351 -24.05 -19.05 -4.28
C GLU A 351 -23.06 -18.63 -5.38
N VAL A 352 -23.47 -17.67 -6.21
CA VAL A 352 -22.62 -17.09 -7.27
C VAL A 352 -21.43 -16.36 -6.65
N ALA A 353 -21.66 -15.60 -5.58
CA ALA A 353 -20.61 -14.90 -4.85
C ALA A 353 -19.59 -15.88 -4.27
N LEU A 354 -20.03 -16.95 -3.60
CA LEU A 354 -19.15 -17.93 -2.96
C LEU A 354 -18.37 -18.77 -3.97
N GLU A 355 -18.97 -19.15 -5.10
CA GLU A 355 -18.26 -19.84 -6.18
C GLU A 355 -17.21 -18.94 -6.86
N THR A 356 -17.57 -17.67 -7.10
CA THR A 356 -16.66 -16.66 -7.66
C THR A 356 -15.50 -16.38 -6.69
N SER A 357 -15.80 -16.23 -5.40
CA SER A 357 -14.80 -16.05 -4.35
C SER A 357 -13.86 -17.25 -4.23
N SER A 358 -14.34 -18.50 -4.39
CA SER A 358 -13.47 -19.68 -4.39
C SER A 358 -12.42 -19.63 -5.51
N THR A 359 -12.79 -19.06 -6.66
CA THR A 359 -11.87 -18.82 -7.78
C THR A 359 -10.91 -17.67 -7.46
N LEU A 360 -11.39 -16.57 -6.88
CA LEU A 360 -10.55 -15.44 -6.44
C LEU A 360 -9.51 -15.85 -5.40
N VAL A 361 -9.88 -16.64 -4.39
CA VAL A 361 -8.96 -17.15 -3.37
C VAL A 361 -7.85 -17.98 -4.01
N SER A 362 -8.20 -18.86 -4.96
CA SER A 362 -7.22 -19.66 -5.70
C SER A 362 -6.28 -18.77 -6.51
N LEU A 363 -6.82 -17.72 -7.15
CA LEU A 363 -6.02 -16.74 -7.85
C LEU A 363 -5.10 -15.96 -6.89
N TYR A 364 -5.59 -15.54 -5.73
CA TYR A 364 -4.78 -14.83 -4.74
C TYR A 364 -3.64 -15.68 -4.20
N GLN A 365 -3.88 -16.97 -3.95
CA GLN A 365 -2.85 -17.93 -3.53
C GLN A 365 -1.78 -18.16 -4.60
N LEU A 366 -2.06 -17.87 -5.87
CA LEU A 366 -1.09 -17.90 -6.95
C LEU A 366 -0.24 -16.63 -6.99
N ILE A 367 -0.87 -15.48 -6.76
CA ILE A 367 -0.31 -14.13 -7.04
C ILE A 367 0.41 -13.55 -5.84
N TYR A 368 -0.21 -13.61 -4.67
CA TYR A 368 0.24 -12.92 -3.48
C TYR A 368 1.06 -13.86 -2.58
N PRO A 369 2.05 -13.32 -1.85
CA PRO A 369 2.72 -14.08 -0.82
C PRO A 369 1.76 -14.44 0.33
N PRO A 370 2.11 -15.43 1.18
CA PRO A 370 1.39 -15.68 2.42
C PRO A 370 1.21 -14.40 3.25
N ASN A 371 0.05 -14.28 3.90
CA ASN A 371 -0.34 -13.15 4.75
C ASN A 371 -0.43 -11.78 4.06
N TYR A 372 -0.47 -11.73 2.72
CA TYR A 372 -0.70 -10.47 2.03
C TYR A 372 -2.10 -9.91 2.38
N PRO A 373 -2.25 -8.58 2.66
CA PRO A 373 -3.49 -7.99 3.15
C PRO A 373 -4.74 -8.33 2.34
N GLN A 374 -4.61 -8.29 1.01
CA GLN A 374 -5.73 -8.51 0.09
C GLN A 374 -6.39 -9.89 0.28
N ILE A 375 -5.62 -10.90 0.69
CA ILE A 375 -6.14 -12.23 1.01
C ILE A 375 -7.03 -12.13 2.25
N GLY A 376 -6.53 -11.55 3.34
CA GLY A 376 -7.28 -11.42 4.59
C GLY A 376 -8.57 -10.61 4.43
N LEU A 377 -8.51 -9.48 3.70
CA LEU A 377 -9.69 -8.66 3.41
C LEU A 377 -10.75 -9.43 2.62
N HIS A 378 -10.35 -10.18 1.60
CA HIS A 378 -11.31 -10.96 0.81
C HIS A 378 -11.88 -12.14 1.59
N MET A 379 -11.09 -12.79 2.46
CA MET A 379 -11.59 -13.84 3.36
C MET A 379 -12.60 -13.28 4.38
N LEU A 380 -12.39 -12.05 4.85
CA LEU A 380 -13.36 -11.34 5.69
C LEU A 380 -14.66 -11.05 4.93
N GLU A 381 -14.58 -10.53 3.70
CA GLU A 381 -15.78 -10.33 2.86
C GLU A 381 -16.49 -11.64 2.55
N ARG A 382 -15.76 -12.72 2.25
CA ARG A 382 -16.31 -14.06 2.06
C ARG A 382 -17.06 -14.54 3.31
N ALA A 383 -16.49 -14.34 4.50
CA ALA A 383 -17.15 -14.69 5.76
C ALA A 383 -18.46 -13.92 5.96
N LYS A 384 -18.49 -12.62 5.65
CA LYS A 384 -19.72 -11.81 5.66
C LYS A 384 -20.74 -12.31 4.64
N THR A 385 -20.31 -12.69 3.44
CA THR A 385 -21.18 -13.28 2.42
C THR A 385 -21.80 -14.58 2.91
N CYS A 386 -21.03 -15.48 3.53
CA CYS A 386 -21.56 -16.70 4.14
C CYS A 386 -22.57 -16.39 5.25
N TRP A 387 -22.29 -15.41 6.12
CA TRP A 387 -23.18 -15.00 7.19
C TRP A 387 -24.53 -14.52 6.64
N ASN A 388 -24.48 -13.61 5.66
CA ASN A 388 -25.67 -13.09 5.00
C ASN A 388 -26.46 -14.20 4.30
N HIS A 389 -25.75 -15.19 3.72
CA HIS A 389 -26.41 -16.34 3.12
C HIS A 389 -27.15 -17.18 4.16
N ILE A 390 -26.52 -17.51 5.29
CA ILE A 390 -27.14 -18.28 6.38
C ILE A 390 -28.38 -17.55 6.90
N VAL A 391 -28.26 -16.26 7.21
CA VAL A 391 -29.36 -15.47 7.79
C VAL A 391 -30.55 -15.34 6.85
N ARG A 392 -30.32 -15.35 5.53
CA ARG A 392 -31.38 -15.23 4.52
C ARG A 392 -31.88 -16.58 3.98
N SER A 393 -31.28 -17.71 4.37
CA SER A 393 -31.69 -19.03 3.89
C SER A 393 -32.73 -19.65 4.82
N ASP A 394 -33.88 -20.05 4.28
CA ASP A 394 -34.95 -20.72 5.04
C ASP A 394 -34.68 -22.23 5.27
N SER A 395 -33.66 -22.81 4.62
CA SER A 395 -33.38 -24.25 4.66
C SER A 395 -32.35 -24.63 5.73
N THR A 396 -32.68 -25.57 6.61
CA THR A 396 -31.80 -26.09 7.66
C THR A 396 -30.63 -26.96 7.13
N GLU A 397 -30.80 -27.66 6.00
CA GLU A 397 -29.78 -28.58 5.46
C GLU A 397 -28.56 -27.87 4.83
N SER A 398 -28.72 -26.70 4.20
CA SER A 398 -27.61 -25.90 3.64
C SER A 398 -26.80 -25.16 4.72
N SER A 399 -27.37 -25.01 5.91
CA SER A 399 -26.80 -24.17 6.98
C SER A 399 -25.47 -24.70 7.54
N ALA A 400 -25.31 -26.02 7.67
CA ALA A 400 -24.10 -26.61 8.28
C ALA A 400 -22.84 -26.42 7.42
N ALA A 401 -22.93 -26.65 6.11
CA ALA A 401 -21.80 -26.46 5.19
C ALA A 401 -21.41 -24.97 5.09
N LEU A 402 -22.40 -24.08 5.09
CA LEU A 402 -22.17 -22.64 5.10
C LEU A 402 -21.55 -22.15 6.41
N ALA A 403 -21.95 -22.71 7.55
CA ALA A 403 -21.36 -22.40 8.85
C ALA A 403 -19.89 -22.85 8.94
N GLU A 404 -19.56 -24.00 8.37
CA GLU A 404 -18.18 -24.47 8.26
C GLU A 404 -17.35 -23.54 7.35
N GLU A 405 -17.89 -23.18 6.18
CA GLU A 405 -17.21 -22.27 5.25
C GLU A 405 -17.00 -20.87 5.85
N LEU A 406 -17.99 -20.36 6.58
CA LEU A 406 -17.90 -19.13 7.34
C LEU A 406 -16.79 -19.20 8.39
N SER A 407 -16.76 -20.27 9.17
CA SER A 407 -15.75 -20.47 10.22
C SER A 407 -14.34 -20.56 9.63
N ARG A 408 -14.16 -21.32 8.55
CA ARG A 408 -12.89 -21.41 7.82
C ARG A 408 -12.47 -20.05 7.24
N SER A 409 -13.42 -19.33 6.64
CA SER A 409 -13.14 -18.02 6.03
C SER A 409 -12.73 -16.99 7.08
N LEU A 410 -13.45 -16.94 8.20
CA LEU A 410 -13.17 -16.02 9.29
C LEU A 410 -11.85 -16.36 10.00
N ALA A 411 -11.54 -17.64 10.21
CA ALA A 411 -10.26 -18.06 10.78
C ALA A 411 -9.08 -17.63 9.89
N SER A 412 -9.18 -17.82 8.57
CA SER A 412 -8.15 -17.37 7.63
C SER A 412 -8.02 -15.85 7.60
N ALA A 413 -9.15 -15.12 7.63
CA ALA A 413 -9.13 -13.66 7.73
C ALA A 413 -8.43 -13.20 9.01
N GLN A 414 -8.75 -13.81 10.15
CA GLN A 414 -8.14 -13.50 11.44
C GLN A 414 -6.63 -13.75 11.42
N GLU A 415 -6.18 -14.90 10.95
CA GLU A 415 -4.76 -15.25 10.86
C GLU A 415 -3.98 -14.20 10.06
N ILE A 416 -4.46 -13.86 8.86
CA ILE A 416 -3.78 -12.94 7.94
C ILE A 416 -3.84 -11.49 8.43
N ILE A 417 -4.99 -11.01 8.89
CA ILE A 417 -5.16 -9.63 9.36
C ILE A 417 -4.37 -9.41 10.66
N THR A 418 -4.21 -10.44 11.50
CA THR A 418 -3.38 -10.37 12.72
C THR A 418 -1.91 -10.14 12.39
N VAL A 419 -1.39 -10.72 11.30
CA VAL A 419 -0.02 -10.46 10.82
C VAL A 419 0.16 -8.98 10.48
N ILE A 420 -0.82 -8.34 9.84
CA ILE A 420 -0.76 -6.90 9.61
C ILE A 420 -0.86 -6.12 10.93
N GLY A 421 -1.70 -6.60 11.84
CA GLY A 421 -2.03 -5.93 13.07
C GLY A 421 -2.94 -4.71 12.84
N PRO A 422 -3.18 -3.89 13.87
CA PRO A 422 -3.92 -2.65 13.74
C PRO A 422 -3.24 -1.69 12.74
N GLU A 423 -4.05 -1.09 11.87
CA GLU A 423 -3.65 -0.17 10.80
C GLU A 423 -4.78 0.86 10.58
N GLY A 424 -4.41 2.09 10.28
CA GLY A 424 -5.37 3.18 10.02
C GLY A 424 -5.95 3.79 11.29
N ASP A 425 -7.20 4.24 11.19
CA ASP A 425 -8.00 4.74 12.31
C ASP A 425 -8.35 3.59 13.30
N SER A 426 -8.48 3.89 14.59
CA SER A 426 -8.55 2.84 15.63
C SER A 426 -9.92 2.16 15.79
N SER A 427 -10.98 2.64 15.13
CA SER A 427 -12.37 2.34 15.52
C SER A 427 -13.23 1.59 14.48
N ASP A 428 -12.78 1.44 13.25
CA ASP A 428 -13.64 0.98 12.14
C ASP A 428 -12.86 0.14 11.10
N GLY A 429 -11.89 -0.64 11.58
CA GLY A 429 -11.00 -1.42 10.71
C GLY A 429 -11.35 -2.90 10.55
N PRO A 430 -10.70 -3.59 9.60
CA PRO A 430 -10.91 -5.01 9.32
C PRO A 430 -10.72 -5.91 10.55
N MET A 431 -9.80 -5.56 11.46
CA MET A 431 -9.59 -6.30 12.70
C MET A 431 -10.80 -6.22 13.65
N ASN A 432 -11.45 -5.05 13.73
CA ASN A 432 -12.66 -4.87 14.54
C ASN A 432 -13.84 -5.64 13.94
N GLU A 433 -13.94 -5.67 12.62
CA GLU A 433 -14.96 -6.45 11.91
C GLU A 433 -14.78 -7.96 12.11
N VAL A 434 -13.54 -8.47 12.04
CA VAL A 434 -13.22 -9.87 12.38
C VAL A 434 -13.66 -10.17 13.81
N GLN A 435 -13.28 -9.32 14.78
CA GLN A 435 -13.64 -9.51 16.18
C GLN A 435 -15.16 -9.51 16.40
N THR A 436 -15.87 -8.61 15.72
CA THR A 436 -17.34 -8.52 15.78
C THR A 436 -17.99 -9.81 15.27
N LEU A 437 -17.55 -10.33 14.12
CA LEU A 437 -18.07 -11.59 13.59
C LEU A 437 -17.76 -12.78 14.50
N LEU A 438 -16.56 -12.83 15.10
CA LEU A 438 -16.21 -13.88 16.06
C LEU A 438 -17.08 -13.86 17.32
N GLU A 439 -17.46 -12.68 17.81
CA GLU A 439 -18.36 -12.53 18.95
C GLU A 439 -19.79 -12.97 18.61
N VAL A 440 -20.28 -12.58 17.44
CA VAL A 440 -21.59 -13.00 16.94
C VAL A 440 -21.69 -14.53 16.87
N LEU A 441 -20.64 -15.21 16.38
CA LEU A 441 -20.62 -16.68 16.27
C LEU A 441 -20.49 -17.41 17.61
N LYS A 442 -19.98 -16.76 18.65
CA LYS A 442 -19.92 -17.34 20.00
C LYS A 442 -21.26 -17.19 20.74
N GLY A 443 -22.05 -16.20 20.36
CA GLY A 443 -23.37 -15.91 20.97
C GLY A 443 -24.57 -16.49 20.21
N SER A 444 -24.34 -17.10 19.05
CA SER A 444 -25.31 -17.90 18.27
C SER A 444 -25.08 -19.38 18.51
#